data_AF-A1ZMA0-F1
#
_entry.id   AF-A1ZMA0-F1
#
_cell.length_a   1.000
_cell.length_b   1.000
_cell.length_c   1.000
_cell.angle_alpha   90.00
_cell.angle_beta   90.00
_cell.angle_gamma   90.00
#
_symmetry.space_group_name_H-M   'P 1'
#
loop_
_entity.id
_entity.type
_entity.pdbx_description
1 polymer ?
#
loop_
_entity_poly.entity_id
_entity_poly.type
_entity_poly.pdbx_seq_one_letter_code
_entity_poly.pdbx_strand_id
1 'polypeptide(L)'
;MLYFFKVYLRHENALSTCLNFTFMHFKQAFISPKLKQSKAMDFKDFYEKYEEGLLKEIADEALKILTQPIPQELLDEYEFLNLTLDFISYWEHYKEFDTIIQLQAGIQQNPELYTNVRFHINEMLIRYYCFTNNKAMIVSALNAYLQDEDINIDLLMSSVLQVAYYGHIDVVDSFIENEYDNLGESDDVDVESLQDLAMLKFNIELGKAAATGFDQEAFTQKVSAFDFNLPEGVPGIIARAFDLTIHDDLKTKVLGKYKDTKRDEMITLKVVFMKYMLDKQCPFVLSGTLWEYFADYWLNKEASSWLGHFTLKERSFQTFLESLNVFMPRKASSDSLVLWGGRYIVEFVEALRLQQPDYYAPQKKMLTKLKAQFKKDYQADLWEFSFVHRWLPVSDLLSEEHDAEKELFLASYNEEPEEFTPGDFQDQRQMIGNFMGALNELMEGEDSEDLFDDEYDEDEAFFEDPFGVEANPDNRHSGRPLPPIQKKQTFRRNDKVTAKYPDGTVKKNVKFKTVQADFEKGLCEIEA
;
A
#
# COMPACT_ATOMS: atom_id res chain seq x y z
N MET A 1 -16.61 -40.94 -5.89
CA MET A 1 -16.83 -39.69 -6.64
C MET A 1 -16.01 -38.54 -6.05
N LEU A 2 -16.13 -38.19 -4.77
CA LEU A 2 -15.32 -37.15 -4.10
C LEU A 2 -13.79 -37.36 -4.14
N TYR A 3 -13.31 -38.62 -4.08
CA TYR A 3 -11.88 -38.93 -4.20
C TYR A 3 -11.34 -38.72 -5.62
N PHE A 4 -12.14 -39.01 -6.65
CA PHE A 4 -11.80 -38.74 -8.05
C PHE A 4 -11.80 -37.24 -8.36
N PHE A 5 -12.69 -36.46 -7.74
CA PHE A 5 -12.72 -35.01 -7.88
C PHE A 5 -11.47 -34.33 -7.28
N LYS A 6 -10.97 -34.82 -6.13
CA LYS A 6 -9.72 -34.33 -5.52
C LYS A 6 -8.45 -34.67 -6.34
N VAL A 7 -8.43 -35.81 -7.02
CA VAL A 7 -7.32 -36.19 -7.90
C VAL A 7 -7.35 -35.40 -9.22
N TYR A 8 -8.55 -35.12 -9.74
CA TYR A 8 -8.74 -34.31 -10.94
C TYR A 8 -8.29 -32.84 -10.73
N LEU A 9 -8.67 -32.22 -9.60
CA LEU A 9 -8.25 -30.85 -9.26
C LEU A 9 -6.74 -30.71 -8.98
N ARG A 10 -6.08 -31.76 -8.47
CA ARG A 10 -4.61 -31.78 -8.34
C ARG A 10 -3.90 -31.88 -9.70
N HIS A 11 -4.51 -32.54 -10.68
CA HIS A 11 -3.96 -32.63 -12.02
C HIS A 11 -4.14 -31.35 -12.84
N GLU A 12 -5.25 -30.61 -12.66
CA GLU A 12 -5.44 -29.30 -13.33
C GLU A 12 -4.44 -28.24 -12.85
N ASN A 13 -4.14 -28.18 -11.55
CA ASN A 13 -3.11 -27.26 -11.05
C ASN A 13 -1.71 -27.62 -11.56
N ALA A 14 -1.35 -28.91 -11.57
CA ALA A 14 -0.06 -29.36 -12.10
C ALA A 14 0.06 -29.13 -13.63
N LEU A 15 -1.03 -29.31 -14.39
CA LEU A 15 -1.08 -29.04 -15.82
C LEU A 15 -1.03 -27.54 -16.12
N SER A 16 -1.67 -26.69 -15.33
CA SER A 16 -1.59 -25.22 -15.44
C SER A 16 -0.17 -24.72 -15.19
N THR A 17 0.51 -25.23 -14.15
CA THR A 17 1.91 -24.86 -13.86
C THR A 17 2.86 -25.39 -14.95
N CYS A 18 2.68 -26.62 -15.44
CA CYS A 18 3.48 -27.15 -16.55
C CYS A 18 3.22 -26.43 -17.88
N LEU A 19 1.97 -26.07 -18.18
CA LEU A 19 1.62 -25.32 -19.39
C LEU A 19 2.21 -23.92 -19.34
N ASN A 20 2.15 -23.21 -18.20
CA ASN A 20 2.76 -21.88 -18.08
C ASN A 20 4.29 -21.93 -18.18
N PHE A 21 4.94 -22.93 -17.57
CA PHE A 21 6.39 -23.12 -17.68
C PHE A 21 6.83 -23.48 -19.11
N THR A 22 6.04 -24.30 -19.80
CA THR A 22 6.31 -24.67 -21.20
C THR A 22 6.01 -23.51 -22.15
N PHE A 23 5.00 -22.68 -21.87
CA PHE A 23 4.64 -21.51 -22.69
C PHE A 23 5.65 -20.37 -22.58
N MET A 24 6.22 -20.14 -21.39
CA MET A 24 7.35 -19.21 -21.20
C MET A 24 8.60 -19.65 -21.99
N HIS A 25 8.95 -20.93 -21.93
CA HIS A 25 10.09 -21.44 -22.72
C HIS A 25 9.79 -21.54 -24.23
N PHE A 26 8.54 -21.76 -24.65
CA PHE A 26 8.17 -21.73 -26.07
C PHE A 26 8.18 -20.31 -26.65
N LYS A 27 7.83 -19.28 -25.87
CA LYS A 27 7.97 -17.87 -26.29
C LYS A 27 9.43 -17.44 -26.41
N GLN A 28 10.31 -17.89 -25.52
CA GLN A 28 11.77 -17.66 -25.65
C GLN A 28 12.35 -18.28 -26.94
N ALA A 29 11.77 -19.36 -27.45
CA ALA A 29 12.18 -19.96 -28.72
C ALA A 29 11.63 -19.23 -29.98
N PHE A 30 10.73 -18.24 -29.82
CA PHE A 30 10.10 -17.49 -30.92
C PHE A 30 10.32 -15.98 -30.83
N ILE A 31 11.32 -15.52 -30.05
CA ILE A 31 11.80 -14.13 -30.13
C ILE A 31 12.32 -13.88 -31.55
N SER A 32 11.59 -13.03 -32.25
CA SER A 32 11.78 -12.45 -33.58
C SER A 32 13.17 -12.62 -34.24
N PRO A 33 13.29 -13.28 -35.41
CA PRO A 33 14.50 -13.25 -36.23
C PRO A 33 14.55 -11.93 -37.03
N LYS A 34 14.77 -10.81 -36.34
CA LYS A 34 15.04 -9.50 -36.96
C LYS A 34 16.15 -8.69 -36.28
N LEU A 35 17.02 -9.32 -35.50
CA LEU A 35 18.33 -8.73 -35.20
C LEU A 35 19.21 -8.80 -36.45
N LYS A 36 19.05 -7.81 -37.34
CA LYS A 36 20.08 -7.49 -38.35
C LYS A 36 21.39 -7.30 -37.58
N GLN A 37 22.46 -7.95 -38.03
CA GLN A 37 23.82 -7.73 -37.52
C GLN A 37 24.24 -6.27 -37.78
N SER A 38 23.83 -5.38 -36.88
CA SER A 38 24.39 -4.05 -36.74
C SER A 38 25.80 -4.20 -36.18
N LYS A 39 26.73 -3.39 -36.66
CA LYS A 39 28.03 -3.22 -36.00
C LYS A 39 27.74 -2.83 -34.54
N ALA A 40 28.37 -3.51 -33.58
CA ALA A 40 28.23 -3.18 -32.16
C ALA A 40 28.57 -1.69 -31.97
N MET A 41 27.65 -0.95 -31.34
CA MET A 41 27.88 0.43 -30.93
C MET A 41 28.90 0.41 -29.79
N ASP A 42 29.86 1.33 -29.80
CA ASP A 42 30.73 1.51 -28.63
C ASP A 42 29.90 2.05 -27.47
N PHE A 43 30.23 1.72 -26.22
CA PHE A 43 29.43 2.14 -25.07
C PHE A 43 29.39 3.66 -24.93
N LYS A 44 30.49 4.34 -25.27
CA LYS A 44 30.53 5.81 -25.28
C LYS A 44 29.52 6.41 -26.26
N ASP A 45 29.45 5.91 -27.49
CA ASP A 45 28.47 6.36 -28.49
C ASP A 45 27.02 6.09 -28.01
N PHE A 46 26.81 4.97 -27.31
CA PHE A 46 25.51 4.65 -26.69
C PHE A 46 25.14 5.65 -25.58
N TYR A 47 26.08 5.96 -24.69
CA TYR A 47 25.85 6.86 -23.57
C TYR A 47 25.63 8.32 -24.02
N GLU A 48 26.37 8.79 -25.03
CA GLU A 48 26.13 10.11 -25.65
C GLU A 48 24.69 10.22 -26.18
N LYS A 49 24.17 9.16 -26.82
CA LYS A 49 22.76 9.11 -27.26
C LYS A 49 21.77 9.08 -26.10
N TYR A 50 22.12 8.43 -25.00
CA TYR A 50 21.30 8.44 -23.79
C TYR A 50 21.20 9.85 -23.20
N GLU A 51 22.32 10.57 -23.11
CA GLU A 51 22.35 11.97 -22.65
C GLU A 51 21.58 12.92 -23.60
N GLU A 52 21.56 12.61 -24.90
CA GLU A 52 20.72 13.31 -25.89
C GLU A 52 19.22 12.97 -25.79
N GLY A 53 18.84 12.05 -24.89
CA GLY A 53 17.46 11.65 -24.66
C GLY A 53 16.88 10.71 -25.73
N LEU A 54 17.73 10.07 -26.54
CA LEU A 54 17.32 9.23 -27.67
C LEU A 54 16.92 7.81 -27.25
N LEU A 55 16.25 7.63 -26.11
CA LEU A 55 15.95 6.33 -25.49
C LEU A 55 15.35 5.32 -26.47
N LYS A 56 14.39 5.76 -27.29
CA LYS A 56 13.73 4.91 -28.30
C LYS A 56 14.70 4.33 -29.34
N GLU A 57 15.74 5.06 -29.73
CA GLU A 57 16.71 4.57 -30.72
C GLU A 57 17.66 3.51 -30.15
N ILE A 58 17.88 3.56 -28.84
CA ILE A 58 18.91 2.77 -28.17
C ILE A 58 18.34 1.74 -27.19
N ALA A 59 17.01 1.63 -27.04
CA ALA A 59 16.36 0.72 -26.10
C ALA A 59 16.81 -0.75 -26.28
N ASP A 60 16.82 -1.26 -27.51
CA ASP A 60 17.30 -2.63 -27.80
C ASP A 60 18.76 -2.84 -27.39
N GLU A 61 19.60 -1.81 -27.53
CA GLU A 61 21.01 -1.88 -27.16
C GLU A 61 21.19 -1.76 -25.64
N ALA A 62 20.40 -0.90 -24.98
CA ALA A 62 20.36 -0.78 -23.53
C ALA A 62 20.02 -2.12 -22.88
N LEU A 63 19.00 -2.82 -23.38
CA LEU A 63 18.65 -4.15 -22.88
C LEU A 63 19.83 -5.13 -23.01
N LYS A 64 20.53 -5.15 -24.15
CA LYS A 64 21.69 -6.04 -24.34
C LYS A 64 22.83 -5.73 -23.39
N ILE A 65 23.10 -4.44 -23.15
CA ILE A 65 24.14 -3.99 -22.23
C ILE A 65 23.78 -4.38 -20.79
N LEU A 66 22.57 -4.02 -20.34
CA LEU A 66 22.13 -4.20 -18.96
C LEU A 66 21.91 -5.67 -18.56
N THR A 67 21.72 -6.56 -19.54
CA THR A 67 21.54 -8.00 -19.31
C THR A 67 22.85 -8.80 -19.41
N GLN A 68 23.99 -8.14 -19.60
CA GLN A 68 25.33 -8.75 -19.60
C GLN A 68 26.13 -8.28 -18.37
N PRO A 69 27.17 -9.00 -17.97
CA PRO A 69 28.11 -8.52 -16.96
C PRO A 69 28.75 -7.20 -17.41
N ILE A 70 28.59 -6.14 -16.62
CA ILE A 70 29.12 -4.81 -16.92
C ILE A 70 30.58 -4.74 -16.42
N PRO A 71 31.56 -4.38 -17.28
CA PRO A 71 32.93 -4.14 -16.85
C PRO A 71 33.02 -3.08 -15.75
N GLN A 72 33.89 -3.30 -14.76
CA GLN A 72 34.06 -2.36 -13.64
C GLN A 72 34.45 -0.96 -14.11
N GLU A 73 35.26 -0.87 -15.18
CA GLU A 73 35.68 0.42 -15.74
C GLU A 73 34.47 1.26 -16.21
N LEU A 74 33.40 0.62 -16.70
CA LEU A 74 32.18 1.33 -17.09
C LEU A 74 31.33 1.70 -15.87
N LEU A 75 31.25 0.85 -14.85
CA LEU A 75 30.55 1.15 -13.61
C LEU A 75 31.17 2.37 -12.89
N ASP A 76 32.49 2.50 -12.96
CA ASP A 76 33.22 3.62 -12.34
C ASP A 76 33.07 4.93 -13.14
N GLU A 77 32.85 4.86 -14.46
CA GLU A 77 32.80 6.02 -15.36
C GLU A 77 31.38 6.55 -15.59
N TYR A 78 30.34 5.71 -15.49
CA TYR A 78 28.98 6.04 -15.94
C TYR A 78 27.89 5.74 -14.89
N GLU A 79 26.79 6.51 -14.93
CA GLU A 79 25.68 6.39 -13.98
C GLU A 79 24.67 5.28 -14.36
N PHE A 80 25.06 4.02 -14.20
CA PHE A 80 24.22 2.88 -14.59
C PHE A 80 22.88 2.80 -13.84
N LEU A 81 22.80 3.31 -12.60
CA LEU A 81 21.54 3.33 -11.85
C LEU A 81 20.48 4.19 -12.57
N ASN A 82 20.82 5.44 -12.87
CA ASN A 82 19.94 6.39 -13.55
C ASN A 82 19.56 5.89 -14.95
N LEU A 83 20.55 5.40 -15.70
CA LEU A 83 20.33 4.79 -17.00
C LEU A 83 19.33 3.64 -16.94
N THR A 84 19.50 2.74 -15.98
CA THR A 84 18.62 1.57 -15.84
C THR A 84 17.19 1.99 -15.48
N LEU A 85 17.02 2.92 -14.54
CA LEU A 85 15.70 3.43 -14.14
C LEU A 85 14.98 4.15 -15.30
N ASP A 86 15.72 4.90 -16.12
CA ASP A 86 15.13 5.54 -17.30
C ASP A 86 14.65 4.54 -18.35
N PHE A 87 15.41 3.48 -18.61
CA PHE A 87 14.97 2.44 -19.55
C PHE A 87 13.83 1.59 -18.98
N ILE A 88 13.85 1.27 -17.69
CA ILE A 88 12.71 0.62 -17.02
C ILE A 88 11.43 1.44 -17.22
N SER A 89 11.52 2.75 -16.99
CA SER A 89 10.38 3.65 -17.11
C SER A 89 9.94 3.83 -18.57
N TYR A 90 10.89 3.91 -19.51
CA TYR A 90 10.62 3.89 -20.94
C TYR A 90 9.86 2.63 -21.35
N TRP A 91 10.31 1.44 -20.94
CA TRP A 91 9.62 0.18 -21.24
C TRP A 91 8.28 0.07 -20.54
N GLU A 92 8.12 0.63 -19.34
CA GLU A 92 6.83 0.72 -18.63
C GLU A 92 5.82 1.54 -19.43
N HIS A 93 6.23 2.74 -19.85
CA HIS A 93 5.42 3.68 -20.63
C HIS A 93 4.87 3.01 -21.89
N TYR A 94 5.72 2.29 -22.61
CA TYR A 94 5.35 1.52 -23.80
C TYR A 94 4.78 0.13 -23.52
N LYS A 95 4.56 -0.22 -22.25
CA LYS A 95 3.93 -1.47 -21.77
C LYS A 95 4.68 -2.73 -22.25
N GLU A 96 5.99 -2.62 -22.39
CA GLU A 96 6.90 -3.69 -22.79
C GLU A 96 7.31 -4.57 -21.58
N PHE A 97 6.31 -5.11 -20.87
CA PHE A 97 6.56 -5.90 -19.66
C PHE A 97 7.37 -7.19 -19.91
N ASP A 98 7.25 -7.79 -21.11
CA ASP A 98 8.12 -8.91 -21.51
C ASP A 98 9.61 -8.49 -21.52
N THR A 99 9.91 -7.24 -21.92
CA THR A 99 11.27 -6.65 -21.90
C THR A 99 11.75 -6.42 -20.46
N ILE A 100 10.89 -5.88 -19.59
CA ILE A 100 11.21 -5.65 -18.16
C ILE A 100 11.49 -6.98 -17.45
N ILE A 101 10.73 -8.04 -17.74
CA ILE A 101 10.97 -9.40 -17.22
C ILE A 101 12.35 -9.91 -17.67
N GLN A 102 12.69 -9.69 -18.94
CA GLN A 102 14.01 -10.06 -19.47
C GLN A 102 15.14 -9.29 -18.78
N LEU A 103 14.95 -7.98 -18.57
CA LEU A 103 15.88 -7.15 -17.82
C LEU A 103 16.09 -7.69 -16.42
N GLN A 104 15.01 -7.95 -15.67
CA GLN A 104 15.07 -8.48 -14.30
C GLN A 104 15.95 -9.72 -14.20
N ALA A 105 15.76 -10.68 -15.12
CA ALA A 105 16.54 -11.91 -15.15
C ALA A 105 18.02 -11.66 -15.51
N GLY A 106 18.29 -10.75 -16.44
CA GLY A 106 19.65 -10.47 -16.90
C GLY A 106 20.48 -9.66 -15.91
N ILE A 107 19.88 -8.64 -15.29
CA ILE A 107 20.57 -7.67 -14.43
C ILE A 107 21.05 -8.28 -13.11
N GLN A 108 20.54 -9.45 -12.72
CA GLN A 108 21.07 -10.24 -11.59
C GLN A 108 22.55 -10.62 -11.75
N GLN A 109 23.11 -10.57 -12.97
CA GLN A 109 24.54 -10.72 -13.22
C GLN A 109 25.37 -9.51 -12.74
N ASN A 110 24.72 -8.41 -12.37
CA ASN A 110 25.30 -7.17 -11.85
C ASN A 110 24.71 -6.88 -10.45
N PRO A 111 25.17 -7.57 -9.38
CA PRO A 111 24.45 -7.63 -8.11
C PRO A 111 24.22 -6.28 -7.41
N GLU A 112 25.19 -5.37 -7.47
CA GLU A 112 25.07 -4.03 -6.90
C GLU A 112 23.99 -3.20 -7.62
N LEU A 113 24.03 -3.20 -8.96
CA LEU A 113 23.02 -2.53 -9.76
C LEU A 113 21.63 -3.16 -9.54
N TYR A 114 21.53 -4.49 -9.55
CA TYR A 114 20.29 -5.21 -9.27
C TYR A 114 19.71 -4.83 -7.92
N THR A 115 20.54 -4.76 -6.88
CA THR A 115 20.13 -4.37 -5.52
C THR A 115 19.44 -3.02 -5.51
N ASN A 116 19.94 -2.07 -6.30
CA ASN A 116 19.40 -0.71 -6.35
C ASN A 116 18.13 -0.56 -7.20
N VAL A 117 17.89 -1.44 -8.19
CA VAL A 117 16.72 -1.30 -9.11
C VAL A 117 15.62 -2.33 -8.91
N ARG A 118 15.89 -3.46 -8.25
CA ARG A 118 14.96 -4.60 -8.15
C ARG A 118 13.60 -4.22 -7.59
N PHE A 119 13.52 -3.32 -6.62
CA PHE A 119 12.26 -2.96 -5.97
C PHE A 119 11.34 -2.22 -6.94
N HIS A 120 11.89 -1.31 -7.76
CA HIS A 120 11.15 -0.64 -8.82
C HIS A 120 10.64 -1.64 -9.86
N ILE A 121 11.49 -2.58 -10.31
CA ILE A 121 11.09 -3.64 -11.23
C ILE A 121 9.96 -4.49 -10.64
N ASN A 122 10.11 -4.93 -9.38
CA ASN A 122 9.14 -5.79 -8.71
C ASN A 122 7.78 -5.11 -8.55
N GLU A 123 7.76 -3.86 -8.08
CA GLU A 123 6.56 -3.06 -7.89
C GLU A 123 5.77 -2.93 -9.21
N MET A 124 6.47 -2.59 -10.31
CA MET A 124 5.87 -2.52 -11.63
C MET A 124 5.32 -3.86 -12.14
N LEU A 125 6.10 -4.92 -11.98
CA LEU A 125 5.68 -6.25 -12.40
C LEU A 125 4.48 -6.75 -11.58
N ILE A 126 4.38 -6.39 -10.30
CA ILE A 126 3.20 -6.70 -9.48
C ILE A 126 1.94 -6.03 -10.06
N ARG A 127 1.98 -4.75 -10.46
CA ARG A 127 0.84 -4.11 -11.15
C ARG A 127 0.43 -4.87 -12.41
N TYR A 128 1.40 -5.20 -13.25
CA TYR A 128 1.16 -5.96 -14.47
C TYR A 128 0.59 -7.36 -14.19
N TYR A 129 1.09 -8.07 -13.18
CA TYR A 129 0.60 -9.39 -12.80
C TYR A 129 -0.79 -9.34 -12.15
N CYS A 130 -1.11 -8.28 -11.41
CA CYS A 130 -2.46 -7.99 -10.93
C CYS A 130 -3.44 -7.77 -12.09
N PHE A 131 -3.06 -6.93 -13.06
CA PHE A 131 -3.84 -6.67 -14.27
C PHE A 131 -4.11 -7.96 -15.06
N THR A 132 -3.07 -8.75 -15.30
CA THR A 132 -3.17 -10.04 -16.02
C THR A 132 -3.70 -11.19 -15.16
N ASN A 133 -4.03 -10.93 -13.89
CA ASN A 133 -4.55 -11.90 -12.93
C ASN A 133 -3.62 -13.12 -12.73
N ASN A 134 -2.30 -12.93 -12.84
CA ASN A 134 -1.28 -13.96 -12.72
C ASN A 134 -0.81 -14.15 -11.27
N LYS A 135 -1.67 -14.78 -10.46
CA LYS A 135 -1.45 -14.98 -9.03
C LYS A 135 -0.10 -15.62 -8.66
N ALA A 136 0.39 -16.58 -9.44
CA ALA A 136 1.66 -17.24 -9.15
C ALA A 136 2.83 -16.26 -9.23
N MET A 137 2.81 -15.37 -10.23
CA MET A 137 3.84 -14.34 -10.40
C MET A 137 3.72 -13.22 -9.36
N ILE A 138 2.49 -12.87 -8.93
CA ILE A 138 2.27 -11.95 -7.81
C ILE A 138 2.97 -12.47 -6.54
N VAL A 139 2.71 -13.72 -6.16
CA VAL A 139 3.32 -14.34 -4.98
C VAL A 139 4.85 -14.37 -5.10
N SER A 140 5.36 -14.74 -6.29
CA SER A 140 6.80 -14.76 -6.54
C SER A 140 7.44 -13.38 -6.39
N ALA A 141 6.79 -12.33 -6.89
CA ALA A 141 7.31 -10.97 -6.84
C ALA A 141 7.23 -10.38 -5.42
N LEU A 142 6.17 -10.65 -4.65
CA LEU A 142 6.09 -10.26 -3.23
C LEU A 142 7.19 -10.93 -2.41
N ASN A 143 7.40 -12.24 -2.58
CA ASN A 143 8.45 -12.97 -1.86
C ASN A 143 9.85 -12.46 -2.21
N ALA A 144 10.05 -11.87 -3.39
CA ALA A 144 11.33 -11.30 -3.78
C ALA A 144 11.71 -10.06 -2.94
N TYR A 145 10.75 -9.35 -2.35
CA TYR A 145 11.06 -8.26 -1.40
C TYR A 145 11.74 -8.76 -0.13
N LEU A 146 11.42 -9.99 0.29
CA LEU A 146 11.83 -10.57 1.57
C LEU A 146 13.18 -11.30 1.51
N GLN A 147 13.76 -11.42 0.33
CA GLN A 147 15.04 -12.14 0.16
C GLN A 147 16.26 -11.29 0.50
N ASP A 148 16.06 -9.99 0.77
CA ASP A 148 17.13 -9.02 0.93
C ASP A 148 17.18 -8.46 2.36
N GLU A 149 18.37 -8.01 2.77
CA GLU A 149 18.58 -7.42 4.10
C GLU A 149 17.95 -6.03 4.22
N ASP A 150 17.93 -5.26 3.13
CA ASP A 150 17.40 -3.89 3.10
C ASP A 150 16.03 -3.83 2.41
N ILE A 151 14.94 -3.78 3.17
CA ILE A 151 13.57 -3.80 2.62
C ILE A 151 13.12 -2.36 2.31
N ASN A 152 12.72 -2.10 1.06
CA ASN A 152 11.99 -0.87 0.75
C ASN A 152 10.51 -1.02 1.12
N ILE A 153 10.16 -0.60 2.35
CA ILE A 153 8.83 -0.79 2.92
C ILE A 153 7.73 -0.04 2.14
N ASP A 154 8.00 1.17 1.66
CA ASP A 154 7.02 1.96 0.89
C ASP A 154 6.58 1.23 -0.39
N LEU A 155 7.54 0.73 -1.16
CA LEU A 155 7.26 -0.02 -2.39
C LEU A 155 6.60 -1.38 -2.11
N LEU A 156 6.98 -2.03 -1.01
CA LEU A 156 6.32 -3.25 -0.55
C LEU A 156 4.86 -2.98 -0.19
N MET A 157 4.57 -1.94 0.61
CA MET A 157 3.22 -1.58 1.02
C MET A 157 2.36 -1.17 -0.18
N SER A 158 2.89 -0.37 -1.10
CA SER A 158 2.24 -0.06 -2.37
C SER A 158 1.87 -1.33 -3.14
N SER A 159 2.81 -2.28 -3.22
CA SER A 159 2.59 -3.57 -3.89
C SER A 159 1.51 -4.40 -3.21
N VAL A 160 1.52 -4.51 -1.87
CA VAL A 160 0.51 -5.24 -1.09
C VAL A 160 -0.89 -4.64 -1.29
N LEU A 161 -1.01 -3.31 -1.25
CA LEU A 161 -2.27 -2.62 -1.50
C LEU A 161 -2.77 -2.85 -2.92
N GLN A 162 -1.89 -2.80 -3.93
CA GLN A 162 -2.27 -3.10 -5.31
C GLN A 162 -2.83 -4.53 -5.46
N VAL A 163 -2.19 -5.51 -4.81
CA VAL A 163 -2.65 -6.90 -4.78
C VAL A 163 -4.03 -7.00 -4.10
N ALA A 164 -4.25 -6.25 -3.01
CA ALA A 164 -5.55 -6.16 -2.36
C ALA A 164 -6.60 -5.51 -3.27
N TYR A 165 -6.28 -4.42 -3.95
CA TYR A 165 -7.18 -3.71 -4.87
C TYR A 165 -7.68 -4.62 -6.00
N TYR A 166 -6.78 -5.46 -6.54
CA TYR A 166 -7.15 -6.46 -7.53
C TYR A 166 -7.88 -7.69 -6.94
N GLY A 167 -8.21 -7.69 -5.65
CA GLY A 167 -9.02 -8.73 -5.02
C GLY A 167 -8.26 -10.04 -4.77
N HIS A 168 -6.93 -10.03 -4.82
CA HIS A 168 -6.09 -11.16 -4.42
C HIS A 168 -5.94 -11.23 -2.90
N ILE A 169 -7.06 -11.14 -2.18
CA ILE A 169 -7.11 -10.99 -0.72
C ILE A 169 -6.44 -12.18 -0.01
N ASP A 170 -6.55 -13.38 -0.58
CA ASP A 170 -5.93 -14.57 0.01
C ASP A 170 -4.40 -14.59 -0.12
N VAL A 171 -3.84 -13.90 -1.13
CA VAL A 171 -2.40 -13.66 -1.23
C VAL A 171 -1.95 -12.70 -0.15
N VAL A 172 -2.65 -11.57 0.02
CA VAL A 172 -2.36 -10.57 1.06
C VAL A 172 -2.46 -11.17 2.45
N ASP A 173 -3.53 -11.93 2.70
CA ASP A 173 -3.76 -12.64 3.96
C ASP A 173 -2.61 -13.60 4.30
N SER A 174 -2.19 -14.39 3.31
CA SER A 174 -1.09 -15.35 3.47
C SER A 174 0.25 -14.63 3.67
N PHE A 175 0.48 -13.52 2.97
CA PHE A 175 1.68 -12.71 3.13
C PHE A 175 1.77 -12.16 4.56
N ILE A 176 0.70 -11.52 5.06
CA ILE A 176 0.68 -10.97 6.42
C ILE A 176 0.86 -12.07 7.47
N GLU A 177 0.15 -13.20 7.36
CA GLU A 177 0.27 -14.31 8.33
C GLU A 177 1.69 -14.90 8.43
N ASN A 178 2.48 -14.84 7.36
CA ASN A 178 3.82 -15.43 7.33
C ASN A 178 4.91 -14.43 7.69
N GLU A 179 4.70 -13.14 7.39
CA GLU A 179 5.79 -12.16 7.37
C GLU A 179 5.63 -11.01 8.36
N TYR A 180 4.48 -10.87 9.01
CA TYR A 180 4.25 -9.77 9.97
C TYR A 180 5.33 -9.70 11.05
N ASP A 181 5.60 -10.83 11.72
CA ASP A 181 6.62 -10.90 12.78
C ASP A 181 8.03 -10.61 12.23
N ASN A 182 8.37 -11.14 11.04
CA ASN A 182 9.67 -10.91 10.41
C ASN A 182 9.87 -9.43 10.06
N LEU A 183 8.83 -8.78 9.53
CA LEU A 183 8.84 -7.34 9.25
C LEU A 183 8.91 -6.53 10.56
N GLY A 184 8.23 -6.98 11.61
CA GLY A 184 8.27 -6.36 12.94
C GLY A 184 9.64 -6.43 13.64
N GLU A 185 10.47 -7.39 13.25
CA GLU A 185 11.86 -7.52 13.73
C GLU A 185 12.87 -6.74 12.87
N SER A 186 12.46 -6.20 11.71
CA SER A 186 13.32 -5.45 10.80
C SER A 186 13.53 -4.01 11.28
N ASP A 187 14.78 -3.53 11.21
CA ASP A 187 15.13 -2.13 11.51
C ASP A 187 14.68 -1.17 10.37
N ASP A 188 14.34 -1.70 9.19
CA ASP A 188 13.92 -0.91 8.00
C ASP A 188 12.41 -0.66 7.94
N VAL A 189 11.65 -1.30 8.82
CA VAL A 189 10.19 -1.22 8.82
C VAL A 189 9.77 -0.36 10.00
N ASP A 190 9.14 0.77 9.71
CA ASP A 190 8.60 1.64 10.74
C ASP A 190 7.28 1.07 11.32
N VAL A 191 6.92 1.60 12.49
CA VAL A 191 5.74 1.13 13.23
C VAL A 191 4.43 1.44 12.49
N GLU A 192 4.37 2.52 11.73
CA GLU A 192 3.17 2.95 11.00
C GLU A 192 2.89 1.97 9.83
N SER A 193 3.92 1.58 9.09
CA SER A 193 3.84 0.54 8.05
C SER A 193 3.34 -0.81 8.59
N LEU A 194 3.76 -1.22 9.79
CA LEU A 194 3.24 -2.43 10.45
C LEU A 194 1.78 -2.27 10.88
N GLN A 195 1.39 -1.08 11.33
CA GLN A 195 -0.01 -0.78 11.65
C GLN A 195 -0.90 -0.87 10.41
N ASP A 196 -0.42 -0.41 9.25
CA ASP A 196 -1.14 -0.54 7.98
C ASP A 196 -1.36 -2.01 7.60
N LEU A 197 -0.33 -2.87 7.72
CA LEU A 197 -0.49 -4.31 7.54
C LEU A 197 -1.48 -4.93 8.52
N ALA A 198 -1.42 -4.51 9.79
CA ALA A 198 -2.37 -4.95 10.81
C ALA A 198 -3.81 -4.49 10.49
N MET A 199 -3.99 -3.30 9.92
CA MET A 199 -5.30 -2.79 9.51
C MET A 199 -5.87 -3.57 8.32
N LEU A 200 -5.02 -3.90 7.33
CA LEU A 200 -5.41 -4.81 6.25
C LEU A 200 -5.86 -6.15 6.83
N LYS A 201 -5.08 -6.71 7.77
CA LYS A 201 -5.40 -7.97 8.43
C LYS A 201 -6.72 -7.91 9.21
N PHE A 202 -6.93 -6.85 9.97
CA PHE A 202 -8.19 -6.59 10.68
C PHE A 202 -9.38 -6.62 9.71
N ASN A 203 -9.29 -5.90 8.59
CA ASN A 203 -10.36 -5.87 7.58
C ASN A 203 -10.54 -7.24 6.88
N ILE A 204 -9.47 -8.03 6.66
CA ILE A 204 -9.55 -9.41 6.16
C ILE A 204 -10.35 -10.29 7.12
N GLU A 205 -10.02 -10.26 8.40
CA GLU A 205 -10.69 -11.09 9.42
C GLU A 205 -12.17 -10.70 9.59
N LEU A 206 -12.51 -9.41 9.47
CA LEU A 206 -13.91 -8.98 9.41
C LEU A 206 -14.65 -9.59 8.21
N GLY A 207 -14.00 -9.64 7.04
CA GLY A 207 -14.57 -10.27 5.85
C GLY A 207 -14.80 -11.77 6.03
N LYS A 208 -13.88 -12.49 6.68
CA LYS A 208 -14.05 -13.91 7.02
C LYS A 208 -15.19 -14.11 8.01
N ALA A 209 -15.32 -13.24 9.01
CA ALA A 209 -16.41 -13.27 9.98
C ALA A 209 -17.77 -12.99 9.32
N ALA A 210 -17.83 -12.12 8.31
CA ALA A 210 -19.06 -11.88 7.54
C ALA A 210 -19.56 -13.16 6.82
N ALA A 211 -18.64 -14.01 6.36
CA ALA A 211 -18.97 -15.25 5.67
C ALA A 211 -19.33 -16.41 6.62
N THR A 212 -18.81 -16.41 7.86
CA THR A 212 -18.89 -17.55 8.79
C THR A 212 -19.71 -17.28 10.05
N GLY A 213 -20.09 -16.03 10.29
CA GLY A 213 -20.67 -15.55 11.56
C GLY A 213 -19.61 -14.85 12.41
N PHE A 214 -20.00 -13.77 13.08
CA PHE A 214 -19.09 -13.00 13.94
C PHE A 214 -19.01 -13.62 15.34
N ASP A 215 -17.85 -14.20 15.64
CA ASP A 215 -17.47 -14.62 16.98
C ASP A 215 -16.50 -13.57 17.56
N GLN A 216 -16.96 -12.82 18.55
CA GLN A 216 -16.20 -11.72 19.14
C GLN A 216 -14.89 -12.20 19.78
N GLU A 217 -14.90 -13.33 20.49
CA GLU A 217 -13.72 -13.81 21.20
C GLU A 217 -12.67 -14.32 20.22
N ALA A 218 -13.09 -15.12 19.24
CA ALA A 218 -12.20 -15.63 18.20
C ALA A 218 -11.62 -14.49 17.34
N PHE A 219 -12.44 -13.50 16.99
CA PHE A 219 -12.00 -12.34 16.23
C PHE A 219 -10.97 -11.51 16.99
N THR A 220 -11.27 -11.12 18.24
CA THR A 220 -10.34 -10.34 19.07
C THR A 220 -9.03 -11.08 19.28
N GLN A 221 -9.08 -12.38 19.57
CA GLN A 221 -7.87 -13.20 19.71
C GLN A 221 -7.04 -13.19 18.41
N LYS A 222 -7.69 -13.35 17.25
CA LYS A 222 -7.00 -13.44 15.96
C LYS A 222 -6.31 -12.13 15.59
N VAL A 223 -6.96 -10.98 15.74
CA VAL A 223 -6.37 -9.68 15.38
C VAL A 223 -5.31 -9.21 16.38
N SER A 224 -5.43 -9.59 17.66
CA SER A 224 -4.41 -9.27 18.68
C SER A 224 -3.04 -9.91 18.43
N ALA A 225 -2.97 -10.94 17.57
CA ALA A 225 -1.72 -11.56 17.15
C ALA A 225 -0.89 -10.68 16.19
N PHE A 226 -1.47 -9.61 15.65
CA PHE A 226 -0.85 -8.67 14.72
C PHE A 226 -0.77 -7.28 15.37
N ASP A 227 -0.44 -7.25 16.66
CA ASP A 227 -0.35 -6.06 17.52
C ASP A 227 -1.57 -5.10 17.50
N PHE A 228 -2.71 -5.57 16.99
CA PHE A 228 -3.93 -4.79 16.91
C PHE A 228 -4.74 -4.92 18.20
N ASN A 229 -4.45 -4.03 19.15
CA ASN A 229 -5.14 -3.99 20.43
C ASN A 229 -6.45 -3.19 20.32
N LEU A 230 -7.56 -3.91 20.22
CA LEU A 230 -8.89 -3.28 20.19
C LEU A 230 -9.21 -2.62 21.54
N PRO A 231 -9.58 -1.32 21.53
CA PRO A 231 -9.99 -0.63 22.75
C PRO A 231 -11.20 -1.27 23.41
N GLU A 232 -11.30 -1.13 24.74
CA GLU A 232 -12.39 -1.72 25.52
C GLU A 232 -13.76 -1.30 24.95
N GLY A 233 -14.65 -2.27 24.76
CA GLY A 233 -15.99 -2.04 24.20
C GLY A 233 -16.06 -2.06 22.68
N VAL A 234 -14.97 -1.81 21.94
CA VAL A 234 -14.95 -1.85 20.46
C VAL A 234 -15.36 -3.22 19.90
N PRO A 235 -14.87 -4.37 20.42
CA PRO A 235 -15.35 -5.67 19.94
C PRO A 235 -16.87 -5.85 20.06
N GLY A 236 -17.47 -5.30 21.13
CA GLY A 236 -18.92 -5.33 21.34
C GLY A 236 -19.68 -4.39 20.41
N ILE A 237 -19.08 -3.28 19.97
CA ILE A 237 -19.65 -2.40 18.94
C ILE A 237 -19.67 -3.14 17.59
N ILE A 238 -18.55 -3.75 17.22
CA ILE A 238 -18.42 -4.54 15.98
C ILE A 238 -19.46 -5.67 15.98
N ALA A 239 -19.58 -6.43 17.08
CA ALA A 239 -20.59 -7.49 17.21
C ALA A 239 -22.01 -6.99 16.91
N ARG A 240 -22.42 -5.87 17.52
CA ARG A 240 -23.73 -5.26 17.26
C ARG A 240 -23.88 -4.80 15.82
N ALA A 241 -22.81 -4.28 15.21
CA ALA A 241 -22.83 -3.83 13.82
C ALA A 241 -23.02 -4.99 12.84
N PHE A 242 -22.52 -6.19 13.15
CA PHE A 242 -22.77 -7.39 12.34
C PHE A 242 -24.24 -7.82 12.35
N ASP A 243 -25.01 -7.49 13.37
CA ASP A 243 -26.47 -7.73 13.42
C ASP A 243 -27.28 -6.70 12.63
N LEU A 244 -26.65 -5.62 12.16
CA LEU A 244 -27.29 -4.55 11.40
C LEU A 244 -27.12 -4.71 9.90
N THR A 245 -28.08 -4.22 9.14
CA THR A 245 -28.08 -4.15 7.68
C THR A 245 -28.42 -2.75 7.22
N ILE A 246 -28.18 -2.45 5.94
CA ILE A 246 -28.56 -1.16 5.35
C ILE A 246 -30.09 -0.93 5.33
N HIS A 247 -30.89 -1.97 5.53
CA HIS A 247 -32.36 -1.88 5.57
C HIS A 247 -32.91 -1.59 6.98
N ASP A 248 -32.05 -1.61 8.00
CA ASP A 248 -32.43 -1.21 9.34
C ASP A 248 -32.64 0.31 9.45
N ASP A 249 -33.39 0.74 10.47
CA ASP A 249 -33.52 2.16 10.82
C ASP A 249 -32.23 2.68 11.49
N LEU A 250 -31.15 2.74 10.72
CA LEU A 250 -29.81 3.13 11.19
C LEU A 250 -29.79 4.59 11.66
N LYS A 251 -30.67 5.44 11.12
CA LYS A 251 -30.84 6.81 11.60
C LYS A 251 -31.21 6.85 13.08
N THR A 252 -32.16 6.03 13.51
CA THR A 252 -32.58 5.98 14.91
C THR A 252 -31.69 5.04 15.74
N LYS A 253 -31.30 3.88 15.19
CA LYS A 253 -30.54 2.85 15.91
C LYS A 253 -29.07 3.20 16.13
N VAL A 254 -28.46 3.95 15.21
CA VAL A 254 -27.04 4.31 15.23
C VAL A 254 -26.92 5.82 15.45
N LEU A 255 -27.39 6.62 14.51
CA LEU A 255 -27.15 8.07 14.47
C LEU A 255 -27.92 8.90 15.52
N GLY A 256 -28.77 8.26 16.33
CA GLY A 256 -29.57 8.93 17.35
C GLY A 256 -28.74 9.56 18.47
N LYS A 257 -27.48 9.16 18.64
CA LYS A 257 -26.57 9.63 19.70
C LYS A 257 -25.26 10.22 19.17
N TYR A 258 -25.21 10.62 17.89
CA TYR A 258 -23.96 10.96 17.18
C TYR A 258 -23.08 11.99 17.87
N LYS A 259 -23.69 12.94 18.58
CA LYS A 259 -22.93 13.95 19.32
C LYS A 259 -22.19 13.39 20.54
N ASP A 260 -22.74 12.34 21.15
CA ASP A 260 -22.22 11.75 22.39
C ASP A 260 -21.32 10.54 22.10
N THR A 261 -21.56 9.83 21.00
CA THR A 261 -20.90 8.55 20.64
C THR A 261 -20.40 8.51 19.21
N LYS A 262 -19.85 9.62 18.69
CA LYS A 262 -19.37 9.76 17.30
C LYS A 262 -18.51 8.58 16.84
N ARG A 263 -17.50 8.21 17.64
CA ARG A 263 -16.57 7.11 17.34
C ARG A 263 -17.30 5.77 17.18
N ASP A 264 -18.10 5.37 18.17
CA ASP A 264 -18.85 4.12 18.15
C ASP A 264 -19.78 4.02 16.93
N GLU A 265 -20.40 5.14 16.56
CA GLU A 265 -21.29 5.21 15.42
C GLU A 265 -20.53 5.12 14.09
N MET A 266 -19.36 5.74 13.98
CA MET A 266 -18.51 5.61 12.79
C MET A 266 -17.99 4.19 12.63
N ILE A 267 -17.60 3.51 13.72
CA ILE A 267 -17.22 2.08 13.69
C ILE A 267 -18.41 1.23 13.25
N THR A 268 -19.60 1.49 13.79
CA THR A 268 -20.83 0.77 13.42
C THR A 268 -21.13 0.96 11.94
N LEU A 269 -21.09 2.20 11.44
CA LEU A 269 -21.34 2.51 10.04
C LEU A 269 -20.28 1.91 9.10
N LYS A 270 -18.99 1.87 9.50
CA LYS A 270 -17.92 1.20 8.77
C LYS A 270 -18.28 -0.25 8.48
N VAL A 271 -18.61 -1.02 9.52
CA VAL A 271 -18.95 -2.45 9.37
C VAL A 271 -20.21 -2.65 8.52
N VAL A 272 -21.24 -1.83 8.71
CA VAL A 272 -22.46 -1.90 7.89
C VAL A 272 -22.17 -1.54 6.43
N PHE A 273 -21.33 -0.55 6.17
CA PHE A 273 -20.89 -0.17 4.84
C PHE A 273 -20.09 -1.30 4.17
N MET A 274 -19.16 -1.93 4.87
CA MET A 274 -18.39 -3.07 4.35
C MET A 274 -19.29 -4.25 3.98
N LYS A 275 -20.31 -4.55 4.80
CA LYS A 275 -21.34 -5.55 4.45
C LYS A 275 -22.13 -5.16 3.20
N TYR A 276 -22.52 -3.89 3.09
CA TYR A 276 -23.17 -3.37 1.88
C TYR A 276 -22.28 -3.49 0.64
N MET A 277 -20.98 -3.22 0.77
CA MET A 277 -20.00 -3.34 -0.31
C MET A 277 -19.72 -4.80 -0.68
N LEU A 278 -19.81 -5.73 0.27
CA LEU A 278 -19.74 -7.17 -0.01
C LEU A 278 -20.87 -7.62 -0.95
N ASP A 279 -22.09 -7.09 -0.78
CA ASP A 279 -23.20 -7.33 -1.72
C ASP A 279 -22.90 -6.78 -3.14
N LYS A 280 -21.98 -5.82 -3.24
CA LYS A 280 -21.45 -5.29 -4.51
C LYS A 280 -20.18 -6.02 -4.97
N GLN A 281 -19.87 -7.19 -4.42
CA GLN A 281 -18.64 -7.97 -4.70
C GLN A 281 -17.34 -7.21 -4.41
N CYS A 282 -17.37 -6.17 -3.57
CA CYS A 282 -16.18 -5.48 -3.09
C CYS A 282 -15.75 -6.08 -1.75
N PRO A 283 -14.51 -6.61 -1.64
CA PRO A 283 -14.02 -7.19 -0.40
C PRO A 283 -14.00 -6.22 0.78
N PHE A 284 -14.02 -6.79 1.99
CA PHE A 284 -13.93 -6.02 3.24
C PHE A 284 -12.65 -5.18 3.32
N VAL A 285 -11.52 -5.69 2.83
CA VAL A 285 -10.26 -4.93 2.79
C VAL A 285 -10.42 -3.61 2.05
N LEU A 286 -10.85 -3.64 0.79
CA LEU A 286 -10.99 -2.42 0.00
C LEU A 286 -12.08 -1.49 0.55
N SER A 287 -13.21 -2.04 0.99
CA SER A 287 -14.29 -1.21 1.54
C SER A 287 -13.94 -0.61 2.91
N GLY A 288 -13.11 -1.29 3.70
CA GLY A 288 -12.51 -0.77 4.93
C GLY A 288 -11.56 0.39 4.63
N THR A 289 -10.59 0.18 3.72
CA THR A 289 -9.65 1.23 3.26
C THR A 289 -10.39 2.43 2.65
N LEU A 290 -11.41 2.17 1.83
CA LEU A 290 -12.26 3.22 1.29
C LEU A 290 -12.95 4.03 2.40
N TRP A 291 -13.50 3.35 3.41
CA TRP A 291 -14.11 4.03 4.54
C TRP A 291 -13.10 4.86 5.33
N GLU A 292 -11.89 4.37 5.53
CA GLU A 292 -10.79 5.08 6.20
C GLU A 292 -10.47 6.39 5.45
N TYR A 293 -10.25 6.35 4.13
CA TYR A 293 -10.05 7.58 3.34
C TYR A 293 -11.19 8.59 3.49
N PHE A 294 -12.44 8.13 3.45
CA PHE A 294 -13.58 9.03 3.64
C PHE A 294 -13.69 9.53 5.09
N ALA A 295 -13.36 8.71 6.09
CA ALA A 295 -13.29 9.11 7.48
C ALA A 295 -12.27 10.23 7.67
N ASP A 296 -11.05 10.10 7.12
CA ASP A 296 -10.02 11.13 7.18
C ASP A 296 -10.50 12.44 6.55
N TYR A 297 -11.13 12.35 5.37
CA TYR A 297 -11.74 13.51 4.71
C TYR A 297 -12.82 14.18 5.56
N TRP A 298 -13.61 13.42 6.34
CA TRP A 298 -14.68 13.96 7.17
C TRP A 298 -14.23 14.39 8.56
N LEU A 299 -13.17 13.81 9.11
CA LEU A 299 -12.60 14.17 10.41
C LEU A 299 -11.97 15.55 10.38
N ASN A 300 -11.35 15.89 9.24
CA ASN A 300 -10.83 17.23 8.94
C ASN A 300 -11.93 18.30 8.76
N LYS A 301 -13.19 17.98 9.10
CA LYS A 301 -14.31 18.91 9.05
C LYS A 301 -14.96 19.07 10.41
N GLU A 302 -15.01 20.32 10.85
CA GLU A 302 -15.91 20.72 11.92
C GLU A 302 -17.37 20.63 11.45
N ALA A 303 -18.01 19.50 11.72
CA ALA A 303 -19.42 19.28 11.47
C ALA A 303 -20.16 19.07 12.78
N SER A 304 -21.02 20.02 13.14
CA SER A 304 -21.88 19.95 14.34
C SER A 304 -23.07 18.97 14.23
N SER A 305 -23.21 18.32 13.07
CA SER A 305 -24.24 17.31 12.81
C SER A 305 -23.68 16.22 11.89
N TRP A 306 -24.18 14.98 12.04
CA TRP A 306 -23.86 13.88 11.14
C TRP A 306 -24.19 14.24 9.68
N LEU A 307 -25.16 15.14 9.45
CA LEU A 307 -25.55 15.59 8.12
C LEU A 307 -24.41 16.32 7.41
N GLY A 308 -23.86 17.36 8.05
CA GLY A 308 -22.74 18.11 7.49
C GLY A 308 -21.46 17.27 7.39
N HIS A 309 -21.35 16.23 8.21
CA HIS A 309 -20.19 15.35 8.23
C HIS A 309 -20.03 14.61 6.90
N PHE A 310 -21.09 13.98 6.39
CA PHE A 310 -21.04 13.20 5.14
C PHE A 310 -21.12 14.03 3.85
N THR A 311 -21.14 15.37 3.92
CA THR A 311 -21.19 16.21 2.70
C THR A 311 -19.85 16.21 1.98
N LEU A 312 -19.83 15.90 0.68
CA LEU A 312 -18.65 16.15 -0.17
C LEU A 312 -18.72 17.56 -0.78
N LYS A 313 -17.66 18.36 -0.59
CA LYS A 313 -17.52 19.69 -1.21
C LYS A 313 -16.41 19.65 -2.25
N GLU A 314 -16.73 19.99 -3.50
CA GLU A 314 -15.85 19.80 -4.68
C GLU A 314 -14.40 20.24 -4.46
N ARG A 315 -14.17 21.52 -4.13
CA ARG A 315 -12.80 22.03 -3.95
C ARG A 315 -12.03 21.30 -2.84
N SER A 316 -12.64 21.13 -1.66
CA SER A 316 -11.98 20.42 -0.56
C SER A 316 -11.75 18.94 -0.86
N PHE A 317 -12.63 18.31 -1.64
CA PHE A 317 -12.50 16.91 -2.01
C PHE A 317 -11.40 16.73 -3.06
N GLN A 318 -11.26 17.68 -4.00
CA GLN A 318 -10.11 17.72 -4.91
C GLN A 318 -8.79 17.89 -4.16
N THR A 319 -8.71 18.84 -3.23
CA THR A 319 -7.52 19.01 -2.39
C THR A 319 -7.22 17.78 -1.55
N PHE A 320 -8.25 17.08 -1.07
CA PHE A 320 -8.07 15.81 -0.38
C PHE A 320 -7.46 14.73 -1.29
N LEU A 321 -8.00 14.52 -2.50
CA LEU A 321 -7.40 13.62 -3.48
C LEU A 321 -5.96 14.04 -3.81
N GLU A 322 -5.70 15.34 -3.93
CA GLU A 322 -4.35 15.88 -4.12
C GLU A 322 -3.42 15.57 -2.92
N SER A 323 -3.95 15.48 -1.70
CA SER A 323 -3.19 15.18 -0.48
C SER A 323 -2.91 13.70 -0.24
N LEU A 324 -3.72 12.79 -0.81
CA LEU A 324 -3.43 11.35 -0.78
C LEU A 324 -2.09 11.00 -1.47
N ASN A 325 -1.46 11.99 -2.09
CA ASN A 325 -0.25 11.88 -2.89
C ASN A 325 1.05 12.20 -2.14
N VAL A 326 0.98 12.63 -0.88
CA VAL A 326 2.16 13.16 -0.17
C VAL A 326 3.13 12.04 0.27
N PHE A 327 2.63 10.82 0.50
CA PHE A 327 3.44 9.76 1.12
C PHE A 327 3.70 8.52 0.24
N MET A 328 3.03 8.37 -0.92
CA MET A 328 3.16 7.18 -1.76
C MET A 328 3.48 7.55 -3.21
N PRO A 329 4.57 7.04 -3.82
CA PRO A 329 5.03 7.40 -5.18
C PRO A 329 4.05 7.16 -6.34
N ARG A 330 2.84 6.64 -6.12
CA ARG A 330 1.87 6.33 -7.19
C ARG A 330 0.41 6.68 -6.81
N LYS A 331 0.22 7.97 -6.51
CA LYS A 331 -1.00 8.82 -6.57
C LYS A 331 -2.31 8.22 -7.10
N ALA A 332 -2.30 7.64 -8.29
CA ALA A 332 -3.50 7.40 -9.07
C ALA A 332 -4.35 6.17 -8.63
N SER A 333 -3.74 5.17 -7.98
CA SER A 333 -4.48 3.99 -7.50
C SER A 333 -5.42 4.34 -6.33
N SER A 334 -4.95 5.10 -5.34
CA SER A 334 -5.81 5.53 -4.24
C SER A 334 -6.84 6.58 -4.70
N ASP A 335 -6.47 7.50 -5.59
CA ASP A 335 -7.40 8.44 -6.22
C ASP A 335 -8.54 7.71 -6.94
N SER A 336 -8.22 6.70 -7.75
CA SER A 336 -9.23 5.91 -8.46
C SER A 336 -10.09 5.09 -7.48
N LEU A 337 -9.52 4.50 -6.43
CA LEU A 337 -10.30 3.82 -5.39
C LEU A 337 -11.32 4.78 -4.76
N VAL A 338 -10.88 5.97 -4.34
CA VAL A 338 -11.73 6.97 -3.66
C VAL A 338 -12.76 7.58 -4.61
N LEU A 339 -12.38 7.91 -5.84
CA LEU A 339 -13.29 8.48 -6.85
C LEU A 339 -14.40 7.51 -7.26
N TRP A 340 -14.06 6.23 -7.49
CA TRP A 340 -15.06 5.21 -7.83
C TRP A 340 -15.86 4.76 -6.62
N GLY A 341 -15.18 4.52 -5.50
CA GLY A 341 -15.79 4.18 -4.21
C GLY A 341 -16.72 5.27 -3.67
N GLY A 342 -16.44 6.54 -3.94
CA GLY A 342 -17.27 7.67 -3.52
C GLY A 342 -18.71 7.61 -4.01
N ARG A 343 -18.97 7.00 -5.17
CA ARG A 343 -20.35 6.78 -5.64
C ARG A 343 -21.10 5.79 -4.73
N TYR A 344 -20.42 4.76 -4.25
CA TYR A 344 -20.99 3.78 -3.32
C TYR A 344 -21.20 4.39 -1.93
N ILE A 345 -20.28 5.25 -1.46
CA ILE A 345 -20.46 6.02 -0.22
C ILE A 345 -21.71 6.89 -0.32
N VAL A 346 -21.90 7.62 -1.43
CA VAL A 346 -23.09 8.45 -1.62
C VAL A 346 -24.37 7.61 -1.70
N GLU A 347 -24.37 6.48 -2.43
CA GLU A 347 -25.52 5.55 -2.46
C GLU A 347 -25.82 4.98 -1.07
N PHE A 348 -24.78 4.61 -0.31
CA PHE A 348 -24.91 4.10 1.05
C PHE A 348 -25.58 5.15 1.95
N VAL A 349 -25.06 6.37 2.00
CA VAL A 349 -25.61 7.47 2.81
C VAL A 349 -27.02 7.87 2.34
N GLU A 350 -27.34 7.74 1.05
CA GLU A 350 -28.69 7.91 0.50
C GLU A 350 -29.65 6.82 0.97
N ALA A 351 -29.22 5.56 0.97
CA ALA A 351 -30.00 4.42 1.43
C ALA A 351 -30.36 4.51 2.92
N LEU A 352 -29.53 5.19 3.72
CA LEU A 352 -29.83 5.52 5.12
C LEU A 352 -30.99 6.52 5.28
N ARG A 353 -31.52 7.10 4.18
CA ARG A 353 -32.61 8.10 4.13
C ARG A 353 -32.40 9.25 5.09
N LEU A 354 -31.15 9.66 5.15
CA LEU A 354 -30.71 10.72 6.02
C LEU A 354 -31.24 12.08 5.56
N GLN A 355 -31.35 12.28 4.24
CA GLN A 355 -31.81 13.52 3.63
C GLN A 355 -32.82 13.32 2.51
N GLN A 356 -33.32 14.44 2.01
CA GLN A 356 -34.10 14.51 0.78
C GLN A 356 -33.22 14.17 -0.44
N PRO A 357 -33.79 13.59 -1.51
CA PRO A 357 -33.03 13.14 -2.68
C PRO A 357 -32.17 14.24 -3.37
N ASP A 358 -32.59 15.50 -3.29
CA ASP A 358 -31.89 16.65 -3.86
C ASP A 358 -30.54 16.95 -3.20
N TYR A 359 -30.30 16.46 -1.98
CA TYR A 359 -29.02 16.56 -1.29
C TYR A 359 -27.90 15.74 -1.95
N TYR A 360 -28.25 14.59 -2.56
CA TYR A 360 -27.27 13.64 -3.09
C TYR A 360 -26.90 13.90 -4.55
N ALA A 361 -27.83 14.44 -5.34
CA ALA A 361 -27.62 14.71 -6.77
C ALA A 361 -26.40 15.62 -7.08
N PRO A 362 -26.13 16.71 -6.32
CA PRO A 362 -24.93 17.53 -6.54
C PRO A 362 -23.62 16.76 -6.31
N GLN A 363 -23.56 15.92 -5.29
CA GLN A 363 -22.36 15.12 -4.96
C GLN A 363 -22.12 14.05 -6.03
N LYS A 364 -23.18 13.38 -6.48
CA LYS A 364 -23.15 12.46 -7.62
C LYS A 364 -22.61 13.12 -8.89
N LYS A 365 -23.10 14.32 -9.21
CA LYS A 365 -22.64 15.11 -10.37
C LYS A 365 -21.17 15.53 -10.26
N MET A 366 -20.75 15.97 -9.08
CA MET A 366 -19.35 16.29 -8.77
C MET A 366 -18.44 15.08 -9.01
N LEU A 367 -18.76 13.92 -8.45
CA LEU A 367 -17.98 12.70 -8.66
C LEU A 367 -17.90 12.30 -10.14
N THR A 368 -18.99 12.41 -10.89
CA THR A 368 -18.99 12.16 -12.35
C THR A 368 -18.04 13.12 -13.08
N LYS A 369 -18.03 14.40 -12.72
CA LYS A 369 -17.11 15.40 -13.29
C LYS A 369 -15.64 15.04 -12.98
N LEU A 370 -15.33 14.68 -11.74
CA LEU A 370 -13.97 14.32 -11.33
C LEU A 370 -13.49 13.03 -11.99
N LYS A 371 -14.34 12.01 -12.11
CA LYS A 371 -14.03 10.79 -12.88
C LYS A 371 -13.73 11.09 -14.35
N ALA A 372 -14.49 11.99 -14.97
CA ALA A 372 -14.24 12.38 -16.36
C ALA A 372 -12.88 13.08 -16.51
N GLN A 373 -12.50 13.92 -15.54
CA GLN A 373 -11.18 14.56 -15.49
C GLN A 373 -10.07 13.51 -15.30
N PHE A 374 -10.21 12.63 -14.31
CA PHE A 374 -9.26 11.53 -14.08
C PHE A 374 -9.05 10.68 -15.33
N LYS A 375 -10.13 10.29 -16.02
CA LYS A 375 -10.03 9.49 -17.25
C LYS A 375 -9.28 10.20 -18.39
N LYS A 376 -9.36 11.52 -18.42
CA LYS A 376 -8.63 12.33 -19.40
C LYS A 376 -7.14 12.40 -19.03
N ASP A 377 -6.83 12.61 -17.75
CA ASP A 377 -5.46 12.80 -17.28
C ASP A 377 -4.65 11.49 -17.30
N TYR A 378 -5.32 10.34 -17.18
CA TYR A 378 -4.71 9.02 -17.15
C TYR A 378 -5.12 8.14 -18.34
N GLN A 379 -5.42 8.74 -19.50
CA GLN A 379 -5.99 7.99 -20.63
C GLN A 379 -5.14 6.76 -21.03
N ALA A 380 -3.81 6.90 -21.09
CA ALA A 380 -2.91 5.80 -21.46
C ALA A 380 -2.80 4.70 -20.38
N ASP A 381 -3.13 5.03 -19.13
CA ASP A 381 -2.83 4.23 -17.93
C ASP A 381 -4.07 3.70 -17.20
N LEU A 382 -5.28 3.92 -17.75
CA LEU A 382 -6.53 3.44 -17.13
C LEU A 382 -6.51 1.95 -16.80
N TRP A 383 -5.79 1.14 -17.57
CA TRP A 383 -5.61 -0.29 -17.33
C TRP A 383 -5.10 -0.62 -15.93
N GLU A 384 -4.24 0.22 -15.35
CA GLU A 384 -3.70 0.04 -14.00
C GLU A 384 -4.78 0.12 -12.92
N PHE A 385 -5.85 0.88 -13.20
CA PHE A 385 -6.96 1.16 -12.29
C PHE A 385 -8.20 0.31 -12.58
N SER A 386 -8.11 -0.68 -13.48
CA SER A 386 -9.23 -1.55 -13.89
C SER A 386 -9.87 -2.35 -12.74
N PHE A 387 -9.23 -2.37 -11.56
CA PHE A 387 -9.79 -2.99 -10.36
C PHE A 387 -11.12 -2.35 -9.91
N VAL A 388 -11.37 -1.07 -10.20
CA VAL A 388 -12.62 -0.38 -9.81
C VAL A 388 -13.86 -0.95 -10.49
N HIS A 389 -13.69 -1.73 -11.57
CA HIS A 389 -14.76 -2.42 -12.32
C HIS A 389 -14.91 -3.90 -11.96
N ARG A 390 -14.23 -4.36 -10.90
CA ARG A 390 -14.45 -5.70 -10.33
C ARG A 390 -15.69 -5.76 -9.43
N TRP A 391 -16.23 -4.61 -9.03
CA TRP A 391 -17.43 -4.50 -8.22
C TRP A 391 -18.68 -4.40 -9.09
N LEU A 392 -19.83 -4.77 -8.53
CA LEU A 392 -21.12 -4.56 -9.19
C LEU A 392 -21.50 -3.08 -9.18
N PRO A 393 -22.10 -2.55 -10.27
CA PRO A 393 -22.40 -1.13 -10.38
C PRO A 393 -23.32 -0.62 -9.27
N VAL A 394 -23.19 0.68 -8.99
CA VAL A 394 -24.15 1.44 -8.18
C VAL A 394 -25.56 1.36 -8.80
N SER A 395 -26.58 1.40 -7.96
CA SER A 395 -27.98 1.13 -8.36
C SER A 395 -28.53 2.06 -9.45
N ASP A 396 -27.96 3.26 -9.58
CA ASP A 396 -28.39 4.29 -10.53
C ASP A 396 -27.55 4.35 -11.82
N LEU A 397 -26.56 3.46 -11.97
CA LEU A 397 -25.73 3.33 -13.16
C LEU A 397 -26.22 2.15 -14.00
N LEU A 398 -26.40 2.38 -15.30
CA LEU A 398 -26.80 1.33 -16.22
C LEU A 398 -25.67 0.29 -16.37
N SER A 399 -26.01 -0.99 -16.46
CA SER A 399 -25.02 -2.06 -16.64
C SER A 399 -24.18 -1.82 -17.91
N GLU A 400 -24.82 -1.34 -18.99
CA GLU A 400 -24.14 -1.05 -20.25
C GLU A 400 -23.13 0.10 -20.12
N GLU A 401 -23.42 1.12 -19.29
CA GLU A 401 -22.49 2.23 -19.04
C GLU A 401 -21.29 1.76 -18.21
N HIS A 402 -21.53 0.89 -17.23
CA HIS A 402 -20.48 0.27 -16.43
C HIS A 402 -19.57 -0.63 -17.28
N ASP A 403 -20.17 -1.50 -18.11
CA ASP A 403 -19.42 -2.41 -18.99
C ASP A 403 -18.63 -1.63 -20.06
N ALA A 404 -19.19 -0.55 -20.60
CA ALA A 404 -18.47 0.31 -21.54
C ALA A 404 -17.27 1.01 -20.88
N GLU A 405 -17.40 1.48 -19.64
CA GLU A 405 -16.27 2.07 -18.92
C GLU A 405 -15.20 1.02 -18.58
N LYS A 406 -15.61 -0.21 -18.22
CA LYS A 406 -14.68 -1.32 -18.00
C LYS A 406 -13.88 -1.64 -19.26
N GLU A 407 -14.53 -1.75 -20.42
CA GLU A 407 -13.84 -2.00 -21.69
C GLU A 407 -12.88 -0.85 -22.05
N LEU A 408 -13.23 0.40 -21.76
CA LEU A 408 -12.32 1.55 -21.92
C LEU A 408 -11.04 1.37 -21.09
N PHE A 409 -11.15 0.95 -19.83
CA PHE A 409 -10.00 0.74 -18.96
C PHE A 409 -9.11 -0.39 -19.47
N LEU A 410 -9.71 -1.52 -19.89
CA LEU A 410 -8.96 -2.65 -20.44
C LEU A 410 -8.30 -2.30 -21.78
N ALA A 411 -9.00 -1.56 -22.65
CA ALA A 411 -8.50 -1.15 -23.96
C ALA A 411 -7.29 -0.23 -23.85
N SER A 412 -7.21 0.58 -22.79
CA SER A 412 -6.09 1.51 -22.59
C SER A 412 -4.74 0.81 -22.49
N TYR A 413 -4.67 -0.47 -22.11
CA TYR A 413 -3.43 -1.25 -22.16
C TYR A 413 -2.85 -1.36 -23.58
N ASN A 414 -3.70 -1.36 -24.61
CA ASN A 414 -3.26 -1.44 -26.00
C ASN A 414 -3.17 -0.08 -26.70
N GLU A 415 -3.52 1.01 -26.02
CA GLU A 415 -3.31 2.36 -26.55
C GLU A 415 -1.82 2.69 -26.51
N GLU A 416 -1.29 3.13 -27.65
CA GLU A 416 0.06 3.69 -27.71
C GLU A 416 0.07 4.95 -26.83
N PRO A 417 1.00 5.05 -25.87
CA PRO A 417 1.11 6.24 -25.05
C PRO A 417 1.60 7.42 -25.92
N GLU A 418 1.48 8.64 -25.40
CA GLU A 418 2.09 9.80 -26.05
C GLU A 418 3.61 9.60 -26.19
N GLU A 419 4.24 10.29 -27.16
CA GLU A 419 5.67 10.15 -27.36
C GLU A 419 6.42 10.50 -26.07
N PHE A 420 7.23 9.56 -25.59
CA PHE A 420 7.98 9.73 -24.35
C PHE A 420 8.91 10.93 -24.50
N THR A 421 8.69 11.97 -23.70
CA THR A 421 9.59 13.12 -23.64
C THR A 421 10.53 12.97 -22.43
N PRO A 422 11.86 12.91 -22.64
CA PRO A 422 12.82 12.78 -21.53
C PRO A 422 12.70 13.86 -20.45
N GLY A 423 12.14 15.03 -20.78
CA GLY A 423 11.84 16.11 -19.83
C GLY A 423 10.87 15.71 -18.72
N ASP A 424 9.97 14.76 -18.97
CA ASP A 424 8.98 14.32 -17.98
C ASP A 424 9.64 13.70 -16.73
N PHE A 425 10.83 13.09 -16.90
CA PHE A 425 11.62 12.53 -15.80
C PHE A 425 12.49 13.57 -15.10
N GLN A 426 13.08 14.51 -15.85
CA GLN A 426 13.86 15.59 -15.24
C GLN A 426 12.97 16.48 -14.37
N ASP A 427 11.74 16.77 -14.82
CA ASP A 427 10.79 17.58 -14.06
C ASP A 427 10.32 16.86 -12.80
N GLN A 428 10.06 15.55 -12.84
CA GLN A 428 9.72 14.77 -11.63
C GLN A 428 10.88 14.67 -10.65
N ARG A 429 12.10 14.35 -11.12
CA ARG A 429 13.29 14.29 -10.25
C ARG A 429 13.64 15.65 -9.66
N GLN A 430 13.49 16.72 -10.44
CA GLN A 430 13.70 18.09 -9.98
C GLN A 430 12.61 18.51 -8.99
N MET A 431 11.36 18.12 -9.21
CA MET A 431 10.27 18.37 -8.26
C MET A 431 10.49 17.64 -6.93
N ILE A 432 10.89 16.36 -6.97
CA ILE A 432 11.24 15.58 -5.77
C ILE A 432 12.48 16.19 -5.09
N GLY A 433 13.53 16.53 -5.84
CA GLY A 433 14.73 17.16 -5.31
C GLY A 433 14.45 18.52 -4.66
N ASN A 434 13.62 19.36 -5.29
CA ASN A 434 13.19 20.65 -4.73
C ASN A 434 12.33 20.46 -3.48
N PHE A 435 11.42 19.47 -3.46
CA PHE A 435 10.59 19.15 -2.31
C PHE A 435 11.43 18.67 -1.12
N MET A 436 12.34 17.73 -1.35
CA MET A 436 13.26 17.22 -0.32
C MET A 436 14.20 18.31 0.19
N GLY A 437 14.68 19.20 -0.70
CA GLY A 437 15.44 20.39 -0.31
C GLY A 437 14.64 21.33 0.59
N ALA A 438 13.39 21.64 0.23
CA ALA A 438 12.50 22.47 1.05
C ALA A 438 12.17 21.83 2.40
N LEU A 439 11.96 20.51 2.45
CA LEU A 439 11.77 19.76 3.69
C LEU A 439 13.01 19.81 4.58
N ASN A 440 14.20 19.65 4.00
CA ASN A 440 15.44 19.71 4.75
C ASN A 440 15.72 21.12 5.28
N GLU A 441 15.43 22.18 4.50
CA GLU A 441 15.49 23.57 4.97
C GLU A 441 14.50 23.85 6.12
N LEU A 442 13.31 23.25 6.08
CA LEU A 442 12.30 23.32 7.15
C LEU A 442 12.74 22.61 8.44
N MET A 443 13.46 21.49 8.31
CA MET A 443 13.96 20.71 9.44
C MET A 443 15.30 21.21 10.01
N GLU A 444 16.15 21.81 9.18
CA GLU A 444 17.45 22.36 9.58
C GLU A 444 17.38 23.83 10.04
N GLY A 445 16.25 24.51 9.81
CA GLY A 445 15.99 25.85 10.31
C GLY A 445 15.74 25.87 11.81
N GLU A 446 16.81 26.02 12.61
CA GLU A 446 16.77 26.13 14.08
C GLU A 446 16.02 27.38 14.64
N ASP A 447 15.46 28.25 13.80
CA ASP A 447 14.75 29.48 14.22
C ASP A 447 13.44 29.71 13.42
N SER A 448 12.53 28.72 13.38
CA SER A 448 11.23 28.88 12.68
C SER A 448 10.11 29.53 13.52
N GLU A 449 10.40 30.05 14.72
CA GLU A 449 9.40 30.72 15.58
C GLU A 449 8.78 31.98 14.93
N ASP A 450 9.40 32.59 13.92
CA ASP A 450 8.95 33.89 13.35
C ASP A 450 8.18 33.78 12.01
N LEU A 451 8.00 32.59 11.42
CA LEU A 451 7.37 32.44 10.09
C LEU A 451 5.89 32.03 10.09
N PHE A 452 5.29 31.83 11.27
CA PHE A 452 3.88 31.47 11.43
C PHE A 452 3.09 32.43 12.33
N ASP A 453 3.54 33.69 12.43
CA ASP A 453 2.90 34.73 13.27
C ASP A 453 1.69 35.43 12.59
N ASP A 454 1.09 34.79 11.59
CA ASP A 454 -0.23 35.14 11.06
C ASP A 454 -1.27 34.15 11.61
N GLU A 455 -1.78 34.45 12.80
CA GLU A 455 -3.16 34.14 13.24
C GLU A 455 -3.65 32.71 12.91
N TYR A 456 -2.85 31.69 13.22
CA TYR A 456 -3.37 30.33 13.41
C TYR A 456 -3.81 30.21 14.87
N ASP A 457 -5.13 30.19 15.09
CA ASP A 457 -5.71 29.82 16.38
C ASP A 457 -5.12 28.45 16.80
N GLU A 458 -4.29 28.47 17.84
CA GLU A 458 -3.76 27.30 18.55
C GLU A 458 -4.89 26.54 19.25
N ASP A 459 -5.70 25.83 18.48
CA ASP A 459 -6.30 24.58 18.94
C ASP A 459 -5.56 23.47 18.19
N GLU A 460 -4.43 23.04 18.75
CA GLU A 460 -3.74 21.82 18.34
C GLU A 460 -4.75 20.66 18.39
N ALA A 461 -5.34 20.34 17.24
CA ALA A 461 -6.02 19.09 17.02
C ALA A 461 -4.95 18.00 17.01
N PHE A 462 -4.66 17.48 18.20
CA PHE A 462 -4.00 16.20 18.38
C PHE A 462 -4.69 15.20 17.44
N PHE A 463 -3.92 14.62 16.50
CA PHE A 463 -4.38 13.53 15.65
C PHE A 463 -4.74 12.34 16.53
N GLU A 464 -5.93 12.33 17.12
CA GLU A 464 -6.52 11.13 17.67
C GLU A 464 -6.92 10.27 16.48
N ASP A 465 -6.27 9.10 16.34
CA ASP A 465 -6.76 8.05 15.46
C ASP A 465 -8.27 7.90 15.70
N PRO A 466 -9.13 8.04 14.68
CA PRO A 466 -10.58 7.93 14.82
C PRO A 466 -11.04 6.59 15.42
N PHE A 467 -10.18 5.57 15.41
CA PHE A 467 -10.41 4.28 16.00
C PHE A 467 -9.77 4.09 17.38
N GLY A 468 -9.05 5.10 17.89
CA GLY A 468 -8.37 5.13 19.18
C GLY A 468 -7.49 3.90 19.42
N VAL A 469 -6.88 3.37 18.36
CA VAL A 469 -5.87 2.32 18.41
C VAL A 469 -4.61 2.99 18.96
N GLU A 470 -4.51 3.06 20.28
CA GLU A 470 -3.22 3.37 20.89
C GLU A 470 -2.27 2.22 20.54
N ALA A 471 -1.21 2.51 19.79
CA ALA A 471 -0.04 1.67 19.75
C ALA A 471 0.36 1.41 21.21
N ASN A 472 0.24 0.16 21.65
CA ASN A 472 0.44 -0.18 23.05
C ASN A 472 1.88 -0.65 23.23
N PRO A 473 2.82 0.21 23.65
CA PRO A 473 4.19 -0.22 23.91
C PRO A 473 4.31 -1.14 25.14
N ASP A 474 3.25 -1.28 25.95
CA ASP A 474 3.32 -1.92 27.27
C ASP A 474 2.01 -2.66 27.62
N ASN A 475 1.82 -3.88 27.13
CA ASN A 475 0.79 -4.77 27.70
C ASN A 475 1.34 -6.15 28.09
N ARG A 476 1.67 -6.29 29.37
CA ARG A 476 1.58 -7.56 30.11
C ARG A 476 0.76 -7.35 31.41
N HIS A 477 -0.34 -8.10 31.48
CA HIS A 477 -1.45 -8.23 32.45
C HIS A 477 -1.38 -7.78 33.95
N SER A 478 -2.42 -7.02 34.33
CA SER A 478 -3.42 -7.10 35.46
C SER A 478 -3.06 -7.19 36.97
N GLY A 479 -3.59 -6.24 37.79
CA GLY A 479 -4.43 -6.51 38.98
C GLY A 479 -3.97 -6.10 40.42
N ARG A 480 -4.67 -5.11 41.03
CA ARG A 480 -4.66 -4.60 42.46
C ARG A 480 -3.46 -3.72 42.90
N PRO A 481 -3.67 -2.71 43.80
CA PRO A 481 -2.65 -1.71 44.12
C PRO A 481 -1.52 -2.33 44.95
N LEU A 482 -0.31 -2.31 44.40
CA LEU A 482 0.94 -2.78 45.01
C LEU A 482 1.84 -1.59 45.39
N PRO A 483 2.74 -1.77 46.38
CA PRO A 483 3.60 -0.72 46.94
C PRO A 483 4.53 -0.08 45.88
N PRO A 484 5.08 1.12 46.15
CA PRO A 484 5.75 1.94 45.14
C PRO A 484 6.84 1.16 44.39
N ILE A 485 6.68 1.07 43.08
CA ILE A 485 7.58 0.37 42.15
C ILE A 485 8.84 1.22 42.00
N GLN A 486 9.99 0.64 42.37
CA GLN A 486 11.29 1.17 41.93
C GLN A 486 11.37 0.98 40.41
N LYS A 487 11.43 2.09 39.65
CA LYS A 487 11.60 2.05 38.19
C LYS A 487 12.82 1.20 37.86
N LYS A 488 12.59 0.05 37.22
CA LYS A 488 13.64 -0.83 36.73
C LYS A 488 14.24 -0.15 35.50
N GLN A 489 15.51 0.24 35.59
CA GLN A 489 16.21 0.88 34.48
C GLN A 489 16.31 -0.11 33.31
N THR A 490 15.72 0.23 32.17
CA THR A 490 15.80 -0.55 30.93
C THR A 490 16.97 -0.06 30.09
N PHE A 491 17.92 -0.95 29.77
CA PHE A 491 19.08 -0.66 28.91
C PHE A 491 18.75 -1.05 27.46
N ARG A 492 18.99 -0.17 26.49
CA ARG A 492 18.89 -0.47 25.05
C ARG A 492 20.12 -1.27 24.58
N ARG A 493 19.97 -2.05 23.50
CA ARG A 493 20.98 -3.00 22.99
C ARG A 493 22.39 -2.38 22.77
N ASN A 494 22.44 -1.10 22.40
CA ASN A 494 23.68 -0.37 22.11
C ASN A 494 24.15 0.57 23.23
N ASP A 495 23.45 0.63 24.37
CA ASP A 495 23.86 1.46 25.50
C ASP A 495 25.22 1.03 26.03
N LYS A 496 26.08 1.99 26.34
CA LYS A 496 27.39 1.73 26.94
C LYS A 496 27.22 1.64 28.46
N VAL A 497 27.51 0.46 29.01
CA VAL A 497 27.29 0.16 30.42
C VAL A 497 28.59 -0.28 31.10
N THR A 498 28.61 -0.24 32.43
CA THR A 498 29.66 -0.86 33.25
C THR A 498 29.11 -2.11 33.93
N ALA A 499 29.62 -3.29 33.55
CA ALA A 499 29.24 -4.57 34.16
C ALA A 499 30.25 -4.98 35.24
N LYS A 500 29.76 -5.29 36.44
CA LYS A 500 30.52 -5.80 37.58
C LYS A 500 30.16 -7.26 37.84
N TYR A 501 31.16 -8.13 37.86
CA TYR A 501 30.99 -9.57 38.10
C TYR A 501 31.35 -9.92 39.57
N PRO A 502 30.78 -11.01 40.13
CA PRO A 502 31.04 -11.45 41.50
C PRO A 502 32.51 -11.80 41.81
N ASP A 503 33.30 -12.13 40.80
CA ASP A 503 34.73 -12.45 40.91
C ASP A 503 35.62 -11.19 41.03
N GLY A 504 35.03 -9.99 40.99
CA GLY A 504 35.72 -8.71 41.02
C GLY A 504 36.08 -8.15 39.64
N THR A 505 35.77 -8.87 38.56
CA THR A 505 35.99 -8.39 37.19
C THR A 505 35.03 -7.23 36.87
N VAL A 506 35.56 -6.13 36.31
CA VAL A 506 34.77 -4.97 35.89
C VAL A 506 35.01 -4.67 34.42
N LYS A 507 33.96 -4.73 33.60
CA LYS A 507 33.99 -4.35 32.18
C LYS A 507 33.32 -2.99 32.02
N LYS A 508 34.13 -1.95 31.77
CA LYS A 508 33.65 -0.58 31.58
C LYS A 508 33.38 -0.28 30.10
N ASN A 509 32.36 0.55 29.84
CA ASN A 509 32.07 1.11 28.52
C ASN A 509 31.78 0.05 27.43
N VAL A 510 31.15 -1.05 27.81
CA VAL A 510 30.79 -2.15 26.89
C VAL A 510 29.34 -1.98 26.44
N LYS A 511 29.02 -2.32 25.19
CA LYS A 511 27.63 -2.31 24.71
C LYS A 511 26.81 -3.34 25.49
N PHE A 512 25.62 -3.00 25.96
CA PHE A 512 24.77 -3.89 26.77
C PHE A 512 24.58 -5.28 26.14
N LYS A 513 24.44 -5.36 24.80
CA LYS A 513 24.36 -6.64 24.06
C LYS A 513 25.49 -7.64 24.34
N THR A 514 26.67 -7.15 24.75
CA THR A 514 27.83 -8.01 25.04
C THR A 514 27.79 -8.64 26.44
N VAL A 515 26.94 -8.12 27.33
CA VAL A 515 26.78 -8.59 28.72
C VAL A 515 25.32 -8.95 29.04
N GLN A 516 24.40 -8.81 28.09
CA GLN A 516 22.96 -9.05 28.27
C GLN A 516 22.67 -10.46 28.79
N ALA A 517 23.26 -11.49 28.18
CA ALA A 517 23.06 -12.87 28.61
C ALA A 517 23.59 -13.15 30.04
N ASP A 518 24.65 -12.44 30.46
CA ASP A 518 25.20 -12.55 31.82
C ASP A 518 24.32 -11.79 32.82
N PHE A 519 23.80 -10.62 32.44
CA PHE A 519 22.88 -9.82 33.24
C PHE A 519 21.53 -10.52 33.47
N GLU A 520 20.94 -11.11 32.43
CA GLU A 520 19.69 -11.88 32.51
C GLU A 520 19.82 -13.13 33.38
N LYS A 521 21.02 -13.72 33.42
CA LYS A 521 21.35 -14.86 34.31
C LYS A 521 21.74 -14.44 35.72
N GLY A 522 21.82 -13.14 36.02
CA GLY A 522 22.26 -12.61 37.31
C GLY A 522 23.76 -12.84 37.59
N LEU A 523 24.57 -13.03 36.56
CA LEU A 523 26.02 -13.25 36.66
C LEU A 523 26.83 -11.95 36.73
N CYS A 524 26.22 -10.81 36.41
CA CYS A 524 26.81 -9.50 36.60
C CYS A 524 25.75 -8.46 36.98
N GLU A 525 26.17 -7.42 37.71
CA GLU A 525 25.38 -6.23 37.98
C GLU A 525 25.81 -5.09 37.04
N ILE A 526 24.86 -4.23 36.66
CA ILE A 526 25.13 -3.10 35.77
C ILE A 526 24.97 -1.79 36.53
N GLU A 527 26.01 -0.96 36.46
CA GLU A 527 25.95 0.45 36.86
C GLU A 527 25.82 1.30 35.58
N ALA A 528 24.79 2.16 35.56
CA ALA A 528 24.56 3.15 34.52
C ALA A 528 25.59 4.29 34.59
#